data_AF-A0A382WLA5-F1
#
_entry.id   AF-A0A382WLA5-F1
#
_cell.length_a   1.000
_cell.length_b   1.000
_cell.length_c   1.000
_cell.angle_alpha   90.00
_cell.angle_beta   90.00
_cell.angle_gamma   90.00
#
_symmetry.space_group_name_H-M   'P 1'
#
loop_
_entity.id
_entity.type
_entity.pdbx_description
1 polymer ?
#
loop_
_entity_poly.entity_id
_entity_poly.type
_entity_poly.pdbx_seq_one_letter_code
_entity_poly.pdbx_strand_id
1 'polypeptide(L)'
;MGLHDEVLTGRTQQTFFNPEEGENFFYHDAFDVDFNKRTSIDVANLECLELNKKIKEFMKKGYGTIVLKNPGAKHSLGVGILQKLNLIIEGSLGY
;
A
#
# COMPACT_ATOMS: atom_id res chain seq x y z
N MET A 1 -33.75 4.93 -27.35
CA MET A 1 -33.06 6.23 -27.21
C MET A 1 -33.17 6.62 -25.75
N GLY A 2 -32.06 6.87 -25.04
CA GLY A 2 -32.10 7.54 -23.73
C GLY A 2 -31.57 6.80 -22.48
N LEU A 3 -30.64 5.85 -22.58
CA LEU A 3 -29.88 5.35 -21.41
C LEU A 3 -28.53 6.06 -21.22
N HIS A 4 -28.20 7.01 -22.10
CA HIS A 4 -26.90 7.69 -22.15
C HIS A 4 -26.98 9.20 -21.93
N ASP A 5 -28.17 9.74 -21.67
CA ASP A 5 -28.38 11.17 -21.43
C ASP A 5 -28.20 11.49 -19.93
N GLU A 6 -27.44 12.53 -19.63
CA GLU A 6 -27.17 12.97 -18.27
C GLU A 6 -28.45 13.53 -17.62
N VAL A 7 -28.93 12.88 -16.55
CA VAL A 7 -30.20 13.25 -15.88
C VAL A 7 -30.02 14.12 -14.63
N LEU A 8 -28.77 14.35 -14.20
CA LEU A 8 -28.46 15.10 -12.99
C LEU A 8 -28.29 16.59 -13.32
N THR A 9 -29.27 17.41 -12.92
CA THR A 9 -29.17 18.86 -13.09
C THR A 9 -28.05 19.44 -12.22
N GLY A 10 -27.02 20.00 -12.84
CA GLY A 10 -25.91 20.68 -12.16
C GLY A 10 -24.86 19.75 -11.54
N ARG A 11 -24.89 18.44 -11.84
CA ARG A 11 -23.87 17.47 -11.43
C ARG A 11 -23.63 16.50 -12.57
N THR A 12 -22.39 16.09 -12.80
CA THR A 12 -22.13 15.08 -13.82
C THR A 12 -22.26 13.67 -13.25
N GLN A 13 -22.82 12.73 -14.02
CA GLN A 13 -22.76 11.29 -13.70
C GLN A 13 -21.42 10.67 -14.12
N GLN A 14 -20.63 11.38 -14.93
CA GLN A 14 -19.38 10.89 -15.47
C GLN A 14 -18.26 11.13 -14.46
N THR A 15 -17.54 10.08 -14.08
CA THR A 15 -16.34 10.19 -13.26
C THR A 15 -15.13 10.35 -14.18
N PHE A 16 -14.46 11.50 -14.10
CA PHE A 16 -13.23 11.75 -14.84
C PHE A 16 -12.02 11.55 -13.93
N PHE A 17 -10.95 10.97 -14.47
CA PHE A 17 -9.68 10.98 -13.78
C PHE A 17 -9.09 12.38 -13.82
N ASN A 18 -8.81 12.96 -12.64
CA ASN A 18 -8.09 14.21 -12.51
C ASN A 18 -6.82 13.99 -11.67
N PRO A 19 -5.60 14.16 -12.24
CA PRO A 19 -4.36 14.00 -11.49
C PRO A 19 -4.15 15.06 -10.40
N GLU A 20 -4.92 16.15 -10.42
CA GLU A 20 -4.85 17.19 -9.38
C GLU A 20 -5.60 16.80 -8.10
N GLU A 21 -6.46 15.77 -8.14
CA GLU A 21 -7.20 15.29 -6.97
C GLU A 21 -6.36 14.33 -6.10
N GLY A 22 -5.31 14.88 -5.49
CA GLY A 22 -4.36 14.11 -4.68
C GLY A 22 -4.96 13.40 -3.46
N GLU A 23 -6.12 13.86 -2.97
CA GLU A 23 -6.88 13.21 -1.89
C GLU A 23 -7.37 11.81 -2.30
N ASN A 24 -7.64 11.60 -3.59
CA ASN A 24 -8.10 10.32 -4.14
C ASN A 24 -6.97 9.29 -4.30
N PHE A 25 -5.72 9.63 -3.98
CA PHE A 25 -4.59 8.70 -4.06
C PHE A 25 -4.46 7.77 -2.86
N PHE A 26 -5.24 8.02 -1.80
CA PHE A 26 -5.13 7.32 -0.54
C PHE A 26 -6.47 6.73 -0.11
N TYR A 27 -6.40 5.65 0.66
CA TYR A 27 -7.57 5.14 1.36
C TYR A 27 -7.98 6.09 2.49
N HIS A 28 -9.27 6.14 2.81
CA HIS A 28 -9.82 7.01 3.87
C HIS A 28 -9.13 6.81 5.24
N ASP A 29 -8.65 5.60 5.54
CA ASP A 29 -7.92 5.26 6.78
C ASP A 29 -6.41 5.06 6.51
N ALA A 30 -5.85 5.84 5.58
CA ALA A 30 -4.44 5.78 5.27
C ALA A 30 -3.57 6.24 6.46
N PHE A 31 -2.51 5.48 6.76
CA PHE A 31 -1.53 5.90 7.76
C PHE A 31 -0.69 7.05 7.19
N ASP A 32 -0.47 8.07 8.01
CA ASP A 32 0.53 9.10 7.72
C ASP A 32 1.93 8.47 7.86
N VAL A 33 2.65 8.38 6.74
CA VAL A 33 3.97 7.75 6.68
C VAL A 33 4.97 8.67 6.00
N ASP A 34 6.18 8.73 6.54
CA ASP A 34 7.29 9.43 5.90
C ASP A 34 8.13 8.43 5.10
N PHE A 35 8.21 8.62 3.78
CA PHE A 35 8.97 7.76 2.89
C PHE A 35 10.49 7.84 3.14
N ASN A 36 10.98 8.91 3.79
CA ASN A 36 12.40 9.01 4.17
C ASN A 36 12.70 8.20 5.44
N LYS A 37 11.70 7.98 6.31
CA LYS A 37 11.82 7.17 7.51
C LYS A 37 11.86 5.68 7.16
N ARG A 38 13.06 5.12 7.26
CA ARG A 38 13.37 3.74 6.86
C ARG A 38 13.54 2.81 8.07
N THR A 39 13.03 1.59 7.93
CA THR A 39 13.31 0.48 8.86
C THR A 39 13.60 -0.81 8.10
N SER A 40 14.20 -1.79 8.78
CA SER A 40 14.50 -3.11 8.22
C SER A 40 13.98 -4.24 9.11
N ILE A 41 13.49 -5.29 8.49
CA ILE A 41 12.95 -6.49 9.13
C ILE A 41 13.73 -7.69 8.61
N ASP A 42 14.32 -8.46 9.52
CA ASP A 42 14.84 -9.78 9.18
C ASP A 42 13.70 -10.79 9.14
N VAL A 43 13.54 -11.46 7.99
CA VAL A 43 12.40 -12.34 7.69
C VAL A 43 12.73 -13.82 7.92
N ALA A 44 14.00 -14.18 8.14
CA ALA A 44 14.47 -15.56 8.14
C ALA A 44 13.67 -16.46 9.10
N ASN A 45 13.43 -15.97 10.33
CA ASN A 45 12.70 -16.68 11.38
C ASN A 45 11.28 -16.14 11.63
N LEU A 46 10.69 -15.43 10.65
CA LEU A 46 9.34 -14.90 10.77
C LEU A 46 8.35 -15.66 9.88
N GLU A 47 7.17 -15.92 10.46
CA GLU A 47 5.99 -16.36 9.72
C GLU A 47 5.42 -15.20 8.90
N CYS A 48 4.84 -15.51 7.73
CA CYS A 48 4.32 -14.48 6.83
C CYS A 48 3.24 -13.61 7.49
N LEU A 49 2.39 -14.20 8.32
CA LEU A 49 1.34 -13.48 9.05
C LEU A 49 1.94 -12.44 10.01
N GLU A 50 2.97 -12.85 10.77
CA GLU A 50 3.64 -11.99 11.74
C GLU A 50 4.41 -10.87 11.05
N LEU A 51 5.05 -11.17 9.93
CA LEU A 51 5.67 -10.15 9.10
C LEU A 51 4.64 -9.08 8.65
N ASN A 52 3.51 -9.51 8.10
CA ASN A 52 2.50 -8.58 7.58
C ASN A 52 1.89 -7.72 8.70
N LYS A 53 1.70 -8.27 9.91
CA LYS A 53 1.31 -7.49 11.10
C LYS A 53 2.39 -6.46 11.45
N LYS A 54 3.65 -6.87 11.49
CA LYS A 54 4.78 -6.01 11.84
C LYS A 54 4.96 -4.86 10.85
N ILE A 55 4.75 -5.11 9.56
CA ILE A 55 4.71 -4.08 8.52
C ILE A 55 3.65 -3.03 8.87
N LYS A 56 2.41 -3.45 9.16
CA LYS A 56 1.33 -2.53 9.56
C LYS A 56 1.68 -1.74 10.82
N GLU A 57 2.29 -2.36 11.82
CA GLU A 57 2.72 -1.66 13.04
C GLU A 57 3.79 -0.60 12.77
N PHE A 58 4.74 -0.87 11.87
CA PHE A 58 5.71 0.14 11.46
C PHE A 58 5.06 1.27 10.68
N MET A 59 4.10 0.98 9.81
CA MET A 59 3.36 2.05 9.11
C MET A 59 2.59 2.92 10.11
N LYS A 60 1.96 2.36 11.14
CA LYS A 60 1.34 3.13 12.23
C LYS A 60 2.31 4.02 12.99
N LYS A 61 3.61 3.70 13.00
CA LYS A 61 4.69 4.51 13.60
C LYS A 61 5.29 5.53 12.60
N GLY A 62 4.71 5.67 11.42
CA GLY A 62 5.10 6.61 10.38
C GLY A 62 6.24 6.14 9.47
N TYR A 63 6.58 4.85 9.45
CA TYR A 63 7.60 4.34 8.52
C TYR A 63 7.02 4.15 7.11
N GLY A 64 7.47 4.95 6.15
CA GLY A 64 7.08 4.84 4.75
C GLY A 64 8.01 3.99 3.89
N THR A 65 9.17 3.59 4.41
CA THR A 65 10.09 2.66 3.74
C THR A 65 10.46 1.50 4.64
N ILE A 66 10.19 0.27 4.18
CA ILE A 66 10.47 -0.97 4.92
C ILE A 66 11.31 -1.90 4.05
N VAL A 67 12.42 -2.39 4.62
CA VAL A 67 13.32 -3.33 3.96
C VAL A 67 13.13 -4.72 4.53
N LEU A 68 12.86 -5.71 3.69
CA LEU A 68 12.75 -7.11 4.05
C LEU A 68 14.06 -7.81 3.70
N LYS A 69 14.78 -8.27 4.73
CA LYS A 69 16.03 -9.04 4.57
C LYS A 69 15.75 -10.52 4.69
N ASN A 70 16.43 -11.33 3.89
CA ASN A 70 16.36 -12.79 3.93
C ASN A 70 14.91 -13.33 3.76
N PRO A 71 14.20 -12.96 2.67
CA PRO A 71 12.80 -13.36 2.45
C PRO A 71 12.58 -14.88 2.32
N GLY A 72 13.63 -15.65 2.00
CA GLY A 72 13.61 -17.11 2.08
C GLY A 72 12.55 -17.79 1.19
N ALA A 73 12.34 -17.28 -0.04
CA ALA A 73 11.33 -17.79 -0.97
C ALA A 73 9.88 -17.82 -0.42
N LYS A 74 9.56 -16.95 0.55
CA LYS A 74 8.19 -16.81 1.07
C LYS A 74 7.31 -16.08 0.04
N HIS A 75 6.13 -16.63 -0.25
CA HIS A 75 5.21 -16.12 -1.28
C HIS A 75 4.17 -15.11 -0.79
N SER A 76 4.00 -14.95 0.53
CA SER A 76 2.93 -14.12 1.13
C SER A 76 3.46 -12.87 1.85
N LEU A 77 4.43 -12.20 1.24
CA LEU A 77 5.06 -10.98 1.77
C LEU A 77 4.28 -9.73 1.34
N GLY A 78 3.88 -8.88 2.29
CA GLY A 78 3.15 -7.65 2.01
C GLY A 78 1.66 -7.83 1.69
N VAL A 79 1.09 -9.02 1.97
CA VAL A 79 -0.32 -9.30 1.73
C VAL A 79 -1.20 -8.46 2.67
N GLY A 80 -2.24 -7.84 2.11
CA GLY A 80 -3.20 -7.04 2.88
C GLY A 80 -2.65 -5.68 3.34
N ILE A 81 -1.58 -5.19 2.71
CA ILE A 81 -1.07 -3.83 2.84
C ILE A 81 -1.62 -3.01 1.67
N LEU A 82 -2.69 -2.25 1.93
CA LEU A 82 -3.37 -1.42 0.93
C LEU A 82 -2.84 0.03 0.90
N GLN A 83 -2.05 0.38 1.90
CA GLN A 83 -1.47 1.70 2.11
C GLN A 83 -0.24 1.88 1.20
N LYS A 84 0.04 3.12 0.77
CA LYS A 84 1.25 3.43 0.01
C LYS A 84 2.51 3.19 0.88
N LEU A 85 3.44 2.38 0.39
CA LEU A 85 4.63 1.94 1.12
C LEU A 85 5.76 1.64 0.13
N ASN A 86 6.99 2.05 0.45
CA ASN A 86 8.17 1.56 -0.24
C ASN A 86 8.63 0.25 0.41
N LEU A 87 8.30 -0.88 -0.21
CA LEU A 87 8.73 -2.20 0.25
C LEU A 87 9.96 -2.65 -0.56
N ILE A 88 11.12 -2.71 0.07
CA ILE A 88 12.38 -3.12 -0.55
C ILE A 88 12.69 -4.55 -0.10
N ILE A 89 13.03 -5.43 -1.03
CA ILE A 89 13.32 -6.84 -0.74
C ILE A 89 14.79 -7.13 -1.03
N GLU A 90 15.53 -7.54 0.00
CA GLU A 90 16.94 -7.89 -0.08
C GLU A 90 17.10 -9.41 0.12
N GLY A 91 17.25 -10.13 -1.00
CA GLY A 91 17.49 -11.58 -1.04
C GLY A 91 16.60 -12.30 -2.06
N SER A 92 16.65 -13.63 -2.07
CA SER A 92 15.95 -14.44 -3.07
C SER A 92 14.47 -14.64 -2.74
N LEU A 93 13.61 -14.32 -3.71
CA LEU A 93 12.18 -14.64 -3.70
C LEU A 93 11.84 -16.03 -4.25
N GLY A 94 12.84 -16.80 -4.69
CA GLY A 94 12.67 -18.21 -5.05
C GLY A 94 11.97 -18.49 -6.38
N TYR A 95 12.18 -17.64 -7.39
CA TYR A 95 11.83 -17.94 -8.78
C TYR A 95 12.90 -18.80 -9.47
#